data_AF-A0A358CV85-F1
#
_entry.id   AF-A0A358CV85-F1
#
_cell.length_a   1.000
_cell.length_b   1.000
_cell.length_c   1.000
_cell.angle_alpha   90.00
_cell.angle_beta   90.00
_cell.angle_gamma   90.00
#
_symmetry.space_group_name_H-M   'P 1'
#
loop_
_entity.id
_entity.type
_entity.pdbx_description
1 polymer ?
#
loop_
_entity_poly.entity_id
_entity_poly.type
_entity_poly.pdbx_seq_one_letter_code
_entity_poly.pdbx_strand_id
1 'polypeptide(L)'
;MFKSSFIHIFLIPLFLTPACAEEAWQVTEKAWEAFADEDWDAVETLASRATKRWGAKAKEINKTLIAFPSADKAKNFANLNELATITFLKGEALLKKGDTDGALAAYYTLLADYSFGQCWDKKGWWWQPATAAKDQIARLAPINQVDIHLDTAPIKKSLRLPGKKGICFTLRQKDNDGSWEENIPKIQAIRPYWNYSWDTALIEQQPTDSAFLPMVWGAWEADELRGRLNKHIVPKIKSGDVHRILGFNEPDKLEQANMPYTEALKYWPILESLHVPLCSPACANPLSDIDDSTQGVRGTWMRDFMKAADKRGYRVDYIGVHWYGGASPIAFKQRMINIYKAYGQRPLLITEFALADWGAKTPGENSITQEDVLAFMQNVLPWMEQQNWIAGYAWFSFEIDDPNGCSSALFDDDGNLTASGQFYQSVTNEDPNGDQSLAL
;
A
#
# COMPACT_ATOMS: atom_id res chain seq x y z
N MET A 1 -53.41 -78.11 -10.53
CA MET A 1 -53.95 -78.13 -9.15
C MET A 1 -52.78 -77.99 -8.18
N PHE A 2 -52.91 -77.08 -7.21
CA PHE A 2 -51.93 -76.65 -6.19
C PHE A 2 -50.67 -75.91 -6.66
N LYS A 3 -50.52 -74.65 -6.21
CA LYS A 3 -49.54 -74.29 -5.16
C LYS A 3 -49.80 -72.88 -4.61
N SER A 4 -49.83 -72.79 -3.29
CA SER A 4 -49.87 -71.58 -2.45
C SER A 4 -48.48 -70.94 -2.39
N SER A 5 -48.39 -69.62 -2.21
CA SER A 5 -47.22 -68.97 -1.60
C SER A 5 -47.56 -67.62 -0.98
N PHE A 6 -47.00 -67.43 0.21
CA PHE A 6 -47.23 -66.38 1.19
C PHE A 6 -46.70 -65.02 0.75
N ILE A 7 -47.39 -63.95 1.13
CA ILE A 7 -46.89 -62.57 1.09
C ILE A 7 -46.16 -62.31 2.42
N HIS A 8 -44.88 -61.93 2.35
CA HIS A 8 -44.14 -61.36 3.48
C HIS A 8 -43.99 -59.85 3.27
N ILE A 9 -44.50 -59.08 4.23
CA ILE A 9 -44.32 -57.63 4.31
C ILE A 9 -42.92 -57.38 4.84
N PHE A 10 -42.05 -56.78 4.02
CA PHE A 10 -40.77 -56.23 4.47
C PHE A 10 -40.96 -54.75 4.85
N LEU A 11 -40.82 -54.45 6.14
CA LEU A 11 -40.57 -53.11 6.64
C LEU A 11 -39.14 -52.70 6.24
N ILE A 12 -39.02 -51.67 5.42
CA ILE A 12 -37.74 -51.02 5.12
C ILE A 12 -37.47 -49.99 6.23
N PRO A 13 -36.34 -50.05 6.95
CA PRO A 13 -36.01 -49.04 7.95
C PRO A 13 -35.56 -47.76 7.25
N LEU A 14 -36.17 -46.64 7.63
CA LEU A 14 -35.77 -45.30 7.23
C LEU A 14 -34.39 -44.99 7.85
N PHE A 15 -33.33 -44.99 7.05
CA PHE A 15 -32.03 -44.47 7.48
C PHE A 15 -32.10 -42.94 7.44
N LEU A 16 -32.25 -42.31 8.60
CA LEU A 16 -31.96 -40.89 8.79
C LEU A 16 -30.46 -40.68 8.64
N THR A 17 -30.04 -40.05 7.55
CA THR A 17 -28.70 -39.48 7.42
C THR A 17 -28.56 -38.33 8.41
N PRO A 18 -27.48 -38.25 9.21
CA PRO A 18 -27.26 -37.11 10.08
C PRO A 18 -26.99 -35.88 9.21
N ALA A 19 -27.77 -34.82 9.37
CA ALA A 19 -27.47 -33.53 8.77
C ALA A 19 -26.06 -33.11 9.21
N CYS A 20 -25.15 -32.86 8.25
CA CYS A 20 -23.83 -32.31 8.56
C CYS A 20 -24.01 -31.04 9.40
N ALA A 21 -23.30 -30.97 10.53
CA ALA A 21 -23.32 -29.78 11.38
C ALA A 21 -22.76 -28.59 10.59
N GLU A 22 -23.55 -27.51 10.45
CA GLU A 22 -23.12 -26.27 9.79
C GLU A 22 -21.75 -25.82 10.35
N GLU A 23 -20.85 -25.39 9.47
CA GLU A 23 -19.49 -24.92 9.79
C GLU A 23 -19.42 -23.39 9.78
N ALA A 24 -18.40 -22.80 10.41
CA ALA A 24 -18.28 -21.35 10.56
C ALA A 24 -18.25 -20.62 9.20
N TRP A 25 -17.54 -21.16 8.22
CA TRP A 25 -17.40 -20.55 6.89
C TRP A 25 -18.74 -20.43 6.16
N GLN A 26 -19.66 -21.37 6.36
CA GLN A 26 -21.00 -21.34 5.76
C GLN A 26 -21.85 -20.19 6.34
N VAL A 27 -21.58 -19.79 7.59
CA VAL A 27 -22.25 -18.65 8.22
C VAL A 27 -21.63 -17.34 7.76
N THR A 28 -20.31 -17.29 7.62
CA THR A 28 -19.61 -16.12 7.05
C THR A 28 -20.02 -15.88 5.59
N GLU A 29 -20.15 -16.92 4.78
CA GLU A 29 -20.61 -16.82 3.38
C GLU A 29 -21.99 -16.17 3.31
N LYS A 30 -22.96 -16.65 4.11
CA LYS A 30 -24.29 -16.02 4.23
C LYS A 30 -24.23 -14.58 4.72
N ALA A 31 -23.26 -14.25 5.59
CA ALA A 31 -23.09 -12.89 6.07
C ALA A 31 -22.56 -11.97 4.97
N TRP A 32 -21.68 -12.45 4.09
CA TRP A 32 -21.26 -11.71 2.90
C TRP A 32 -22.41 -11.49 1.92
N GLU A 33 -23.22 -12.53 1.67
CA GLU A 33 -24.43 -12.42 0.83
C GLU A 33 -25.40 -11.36 1.39
N ALA A 34 -25.73 -11.46 2.69
CA ALA A 34 -26.58 -10.49 3.37
C ALA A 34 -25.99 -9.06 3.32
N PHE A 35 -24.66 -8.94 3.46
CA PHE A 35 -23.99 -7.65 3.36
C PHE A 35 -24.09 -7.05 1.94
N ALA A 36 -23.95 -7.88 0.90
CA ALA A 36 -24.10 -7.45 -0.49
C ALA A 36 -25.55 -7.04 -0.81
N ASP A 37 -26.53 -7.68 -0.18
CA ASP A 37 -27.96 -7.37 -0.31
C ASP A 37 -28.41 -6.20 0.59
N GLU A 38 -27.48 -5.55 1.31
CA GLU A 38 -27.75 -4.49 2.28
C GLU A 38 -28.66 -4.90 3.47
N ASP A 39 -28.76 -6.20 3.75
CA ASP A 39 -29.49 -6.75 4.91
C ASP A 39 -28.60 -6.75 6.16
N TRP A 40 -28.44 -5.56 6.73
CA TRP A 40 -27.58 -5.33 7.91
C TRP A 40 -28.04 -6.12 9.15
N ASP A 41 -29.34 -6.35 9.31
CA ASP A 41 -29.91 -7.09 10.43
C ASP A 41 -29.61 -8.59 10.34
N ALA A 42 -29.64 -9.15 9.12
CA ALA A 42 -29.19 -10.52 8.88
C ALA A 42 -27.71 -10.68 9.18
N VAL A 43 -26.85 -9.75 8.75
CA VAL A 43 -25.41 -9.76 9.07
C VAL A 43 -25.18 -9.80 10.59
N GLU A 44 -25.85 -8.92 11.33
CA GLU A 44 -25.73 -8.84 12.79
C GLU A 44 -26.17 -10.15 13.48
N THR A 45 -27.27 -10.73 13.00
CA THR A 45 -27.83 -11.99 13.50
C THR A 45 -26.87 -13.16 13.24
N LEU A 46 -26.34 -13.25 12.04
CA LEU A 46 -25.38 -14.29 11.63
C LEU A 46 -24.07 -14.18 12.42
N ALA A 47 -23.54 -12.96 12.58
CA ALA A 47 -22.33 -12.71 13.37
C ALA A 47 -22.50 -13.08 14.85
N SER A 48 -23.64 -12.73 15.44
CA SER A 48 -23.96 -13.06 16.84
C SER A 48 -24.12 -14.58 17.02
N ARG A 49 -24.74 -15.26 16.05
CA ARG A 49 -24.84 -16.72 16.02
C ARG A 49 -23.46 -17.39 15.90
N ALA A 50 -22.60 -16.91 15.01
CA ALA A 50 -21.26 -17.44 14.83
C ALA A 50 -20.40 -17.27 16.10
N THR A 51 -20.44 -16.09 16.72
CA THR A 51 -19.77 -15.79 17.99
C THR A 51 -20.21 -16.76 19.09
N LYS A 52 -21.52 -16.99 19.23
CA LYS A 52 -22.07 -17.92 20.24
C LYS A 52 -21.58 -19.35 20.05
N ARG A 53 -21.45 -19.81 18.80
CA ARG A 53 -21.14 -21.22 18.50
C ARG A 53 -19.64 -21.52 18.45
N TRP A 54 -18.84 -20.60 17.92
CA TRP A 54 -17.41 -20.85 17.65
C TRP A 54 -16.46 -19.83 18.29
N GLY A 55 -16.97 -18.72 18.83
CA GLY A 55 -16.15 -17.62 19.36
C GLY A 55 -15.18 -18.04 20.46
N ALA A 56 -15.62 -18.86 21.42
CA ALA A 56 -14.75 -19.34 22.50
C ALA A 56 -13.52 -20.11 21.96
N LYS A 57 -13.72 -21.00 20.99
CA LYS A 57 -12.63 -21.75 20.37
C LYS A 57 -11.71 -20.85 19.55
N ALA A 58 -12.26 -19.91 18.79
CA ALA A 58 -11.47 -18.93 18.02
C ALA A 58 -10.59 -18.07 18.95
N LYS A 59 -11.13 -17.61 20.08
CA LYS A 59 -10.39 -16.83 21.09
C LYS A 59 -9.24 -17.62 21.71
N GLU A 60 -9.45 -18.90 22.03
CA GLU A 60 -8.36 -19.74 22.54
C GLU A 60 -7.26 -19.96 21.49
N ILE A 61 -7.63 -20.15 20.22
CA ILE A 61 -6.66 -20.21 19.12
C ILE A 61 -5.88 -18.90 19.02
N ASN A 62 -6.56 -17.74 19.08
CA ASN A 62 -5.92 -16.42 18.98
C ASN A 62 -4.83 -16.23 20.04
N LYS A 63 -5.09 -16.63 21.29
CA LYS A 63 -4.13 -16.53 22.40
C LYS A 63 -2.85 -17.34 22.21
N THR A 64 -2.87 -18.38 21.37
CA THR A 64 -1.67 -19.19 21.07
C THR A 64 -0.72 -18.52 20.07
N LEU A 65 -1.19 -17.46 19.40
CA LEU A 65 -0.44 -16.77 18.36
C LEU A 65 0.22 -15.51 18.94
N ILE A 66 1.44 -15.24 18.49
CA ILE A 66 2.20 -14.02 18.83
C ILE A 66 2.45 -13.14 17.59
N ALA A 67 2.15 -13.66 16.40
CA ALA A 67 2.28 -13.01 15.11
C ALA A 67 1.30 -13.66 14.13
N PHE A 68 1.00 -12.96 13.03
CA PHE A 68 0.18 -13.53 11.96
C PHE A 68 0.86 -14.80 11.38
N PRO A 69 0.10 -15.90 11.23
CA PRO A 69 0.57 -17.06 10.48
C PRO A 69 0.95 -16.69 9.04
N SER A 70 1.99 -17.33 8.50
CA SER A 70 2.35 -17.19 7.09
C SER A 70 1.21 -17.62 6.16
N ALA A 71 1.18 -17.11 4.92
CA ALA A 71 0.10 -17.34 3.96
C ALA A 71 -0.22 -18.85 3.73
N ASP A 72 0.81 -19.71 3.74
CA ASP A 72 0.66 -21.17 3.60
C ASP A 72 0.03 -21.84 4.85
N LYS A 73 0.17 -21.21 6.02
CA LYS A 73 -0.33 -21.69 7.31
C LYS A 73 -1.66 -21.05 7.72
N ALA A 74 -2.02 -19.90 7.16
CA ALA A 74 -3.23 -19.15 7.51
C ALA A 74 -4.50 -20.02 7.43
N LYS A 75 -4.59 -20.89 6.41
CA LYS A 75 -5.71 -21.85 6.24
C LYS A 75 -5.92 -22.82 7.40
N ASN A 76 -4.89 -23.08 8.21
CA ASN A 76 -4.98 -23.99 9.36
C ASN A 76 -5.77 -23.37 10.54
N PHE A 77 -6.08 -22.08 10.45
CA PHE A 77 -6.76 -21.32 11.50
C PHE A 77 -8.19 -20.92 11.08
N ALA A 78 -8.86 -21.76 10.29
CA ALA A 78 -10.18 -21.47 9.69
C ALA A 78 -11.19 -20.87 10.69
N ASN A 79 -11.43 -21.46 11.85
CA ASN A 79 -12.39 -20.90 12.81
C ASN A 79 -12.01 -19.50 13.30
N LEU A 80 -10.72 -19.22 13.53
CA LEU A 80 -10.26 -17.89 13.92
C LEU A 80 -10.46 -16.89 12.77
N ASN A 81 -10.11 -17.32 11.55
CA ASN A 81 -10.27 -16.53 10.33
C ASN A 81 -11.73 -16.14 10.09
N GLU A 82 -12.66 -17.10 10.19
CA GLU A 82 -14.09 -16.85 10.02
C GLU A 82 -14.63 -15.89 11.09
N LEU A 83 -14.23 -16.08 12.35
CA LEU A 83 -14.70 -15.22 13.45
C LEU A 83 -14.14 -13.81 13.35
N ALA A 84 -12.89 -13.65 12.90
CA ALA A 84 -12.33 -12.35 12.62
C ALA A 84 -13.11 -11.62 11.52
N THR A 85 -13.38 -12.31 10.40
CA THR A 85 -14.12 -11.77 9.25
C THR A 85 -15.54 -11.36 9.63
N ILE A 86 -16.32 -12.27 10.21
CA ILE A 86 -17.74 -11.99 10.49
C ILE A 86 -17.92 -10.96 11.62
N THR A 87 -16.95 -10.83 12.54
CA THR A 87 -16.96 -9.77 13.55
C THR A 87 -16.70 -8.40 12.92
N PHE A 88 -15.81 -8.33 11.92
CA PHE A 88 -15.64 -7.10 11.13
C PHE A 88 -16.91 -6.73 10.36
N LEU A 89 -17.53 -7.70 9.67
CA LEU A 89 -18.79 -7.47 8.94
C LEU A 89 -19.91 -6.95 9.85
N LYS A 90 -19.98 -7.45 11.09
CA LYS A 90 -20.91 -6.91 12.10
C LYS A 90 -20.65 -5.43 12.37
N GLY A 91 -19.39 -5.03 12.52
CA GLY A 91 -19.02 -3.63 12.72
C GLY A 91 -19.45 -2.75 11.55
N GLU A 92 -19.15 -3.18 10.31
CA GLU A 92 -19.55 -2.47 9.10
C GLU A 92 -21.08 -2.36 8.97
N ALA A 93 -21.82 -3.44 9.23
CA ALA A 93 -23.28 -3.44 9.16
C ALA A 93 -23.91 -2.49 10.20
N LEU A 94 -23.39 -2.49 11.44
CA LEU A 94 -23.83 -1.56 12.48
C LEU A 94 -23.55 -0.11 12.11
N LEU A 95 -22.38 0.16 11.52
CA LEU A 95 -22.05 1.48 11.03
C LEU A 95 -23.01 1.93 9.91
N LYS A 96 -23.35 1.04 8.95
CA LYS A 96 -24.34 1.33 7.89
C LYS A 96 -25.75 1.57 8.46
N LYS A 97 -26.09 0.98 9.61
CA LYS A 97 -27.32 1.27 10.37
C LYS A 97 -27.27 2.59 11.16
N GLY A 98 -26.13 3.27 11.21
CA GLY A 98 -25.91 4.47 12.03
C GLY A 98 -25.57 4.18 13.50
N ASP A 99 -25.41 2.92 13.89
CA ASP A 99 -25.00 2.52 15.24
C ASP A 99 -23.47 2.52 15.38
N THR A 100 -22.92 3.72 15.59
CA THR A 100 -21.48 3.92 15.72
C THR A 100 -20.90 3.25 16.97
N ASP A 101 -21.63 3.27 18.10
CA ASP A 101 -21.18 2.66 19.35
C ASP A 101 -21.13 1.13 19.23
N GLY A 102 -22.17 0.53 18.62
CA GLY A 102 -22.20 -0.90 18.31
C GLY A 102 -21.09 -1.30 17.35
N ALA A 103 -20.83 -0.49 16.31
CA ALA A 103 -19.73 -0.72 15.38
C ALA A 103 -18.37 -0.72 16.09
N LEU A 104 -18.09 0.33 16.89
CA LEU A 104 -16.88 0.43 17.71
C LEU A 104 -16.72 -0.77 18.65
N ALA A 105 -17.80 -1.21 19.31
CA ALA A 105 -17.76 -2.38 20.18
C ALA A 105 -17.40 -3.67 19.41
N ALA A 106 -17.91 -3.85 18.20
CA ALA A 106 -17.55 -4.98 17.33
C ALA A 106 -16.09 -4.93 16.91
N TYR A 107 -15.59 -3.75 16.49
CA TYR A 107 -14.18 -3.57 16.13
C TYR A 107 -13.26 -3.82 17.33
N TYR A 108 -13.54 -3.28 18.51
CA TYR A 108 -12.74 -3.56 19.72
C TYR A 108 -12.78 -5.03 20.12
N THR A 109 -13.93 -5.70 19.96
CA THR A 109 -14.04 -7.16 20.17
C THR A 109 -13.13 -7.91 19.21
N LEU A 110 -13.11 -7.53 17.93
CA LEU A 110 -12.21 -8.11 16.94
C LEU A 110 -10.74 -7.96 17.34
N LEU A 111 -10.34 -6.77 17.78
CA LEU A 111 -8.97 -6.51 18.24
C LEU A 111 -8.58 -7.30 19.49
N ALA A 112 -9.52 -7.52 20.41
CA ALA A 112 -9.25 -8.21 21.67
C ALA A 112 -9.23 -9.74 21.49
N ASP A 113 -10.18 -10.29 20.74
CA ASP A 113 -10.47 -11.72 20.77
C ASP A 113 -10.01 -12.46 19.51
N TYR A 114 -9.88 -11.78 18.36
CA TYR A 114 -9.60 -12.42 17.07
C TYR A 114 -8.52 -11.70 16.25
N SER A 115 -7.57 -11.02 16.92
CA SER A 115 -6.55 -10.15 16.33
C SER A 115 -5.67 -10.76 15.24
N PHE A 116 -5.47 -12.07 15.23
CA PHE A 116 -4.61 -12.78 14.29
C PHE A 116 -5.35 -13.52 13.17
N GLY A 117 -6.68 -13.38 13.09
CA GLY A 117 -7.46 -13.96 12.00
C GLY A 117 -7.14 -13.31 10.65
N GLN A 118 -7.20 -14.11 9.58
CA GLN A 118 -6.93 -13.68 8.22
C GLN A 118 -7.98 -14.24 7.25
N CYS A 119 -8.48 -13.45 6.31
CA CYS A 119 -9.45 -13.87 5.30
C CYS A 119 -8.77 -13.98 3.93
N TRP A 120 -9.06 -15.04 3.17
CA TRP A 120 -8.55 -15.14 1.80
C TRP A 120 -9.33 -14.22 0.89
N ASP A 121 -8.64 -13.25 0.30
CA ASP A 121 -9.19 -12.38 -0.73
C ASP A 121 -9.10 -13.10 -2.09
N LYS A 122 -10.17 -13.01 -2.89
CA LYS A 122 -10.24 -13.59 -4.24
C LYS A 122 -9.15 -13.03 -5.17
N LYS A 123 -8.58 -11.87 -4.84
CA LYS A 123 -7.47 -11.20 -5.53
C LYS A 123 -6.08 -11.76 -5.15
N GLY A 124 -6.01 -12.80 -4.32
CA GLY A 124 -4.80 -13.61 -4.13
C GLY A 124 -3.96 -13.26 -2.91
N TRP A 125 -4.53 -12.59 -1.91
CA TRP A 125 -3.82 -12.22 -0.68
C TRP A 125 -4.65 -12.52 0.57
N TRP A 126 -4.00 -12.53 1.74
CA TRP A 126 -4.67 -12.75 3.04
C TRP A 126 -4.95 -11.41 3.72
N TRP A 127 -6.20 -10.97 3.65
CA TRP A 127 -6.69 -9.77 4.34
C TRP A 127 -6.74 -9.97 5.85
N GLN A 128 -6.47 -8.91 6.60
CA GLN A 128 -6.42 -8.91 8.06
C GLN A 128 -7.58 -8.06 8.61
N PRO A 129 -8.70 -8.68 9.01
CA PRO A 129 -9.88 -7.96 9.52
C PRO A 129 -9.55 -7.05 10.72
N ALA A 130 -8.64 -7.47 11.59
CA ALA A 130 -8.20 -6.67 12.72
C ALA A 130 -7.46 -5.39 12.30
N THR A 131 -6.74 -5.39 11.18
CA THR A 131 -6.10 -4.18 10.66
C THR A 131 -7.16 -3.20 10.14
N ALA A 132 -8.13 -3.69 9.35
CA ALA A 132 -9.24 -2.86 8.87
C ALA A 132 -10.10 -2.30 10.01
N ALA A 133 -10.35 -3.09 11.07
CA ALA A 133 -11.05 -2.59 12.25
C ALA A 133 -10.31 -1.45 12.96
N LYS A 134 -8.97 -1.49 13.00
CA LYS A 134 -8.20 -0.36 13.55
C LYS A 134 -8.38 0.90 12.72
N ASP A 135 -8.47 0.78 11.39
CA ASP A 135 -8.73 1.94 10.53
C ASP A 135 -10.11 2.53 10.77
N GLN A 136 -11.13 1.69 10.91
CA GLN A 136 -12.48 2.16 11.27
C GLN A 136 -12.51 2.82 12.64
N ILE A 137 -11.86 2.24 13.65
CA ILE A 137 -11.72 2.86 14.98
C ILE A 137 -10.99 4.21 14.86
N ALA A 138 -9.92 4.29 14.07
CA ALA A 138 -9.16 5.52 13.87
C ALA A 138 -10.00 6.63 13.24
N ARG A 139 -10.93 6.28 12.34
CA ARG A 139 -11.89 7.19 11.71
C ARG A 139 -13.02 7.61 12.66
N LEU A 140 -13.56 6.67 13.43
CA LEU A 140 -14.75 6.88 14.28
C LEU A 140 -14.44 7.43 15.67
N ALA A 141 -13.25 7.15 16.20
CA ALA A 141 -12.83 7.51 17.56
C ALA A 141 -11.38 8.02 17.59
N PRO A 142 -11.09 9.16 16.93
CA PRO A 142 -9.72 9.66 16.75
C PRO A 142 -8.95 9.96 18.05
N ILE A 143 -9.66 10.27 19.15
CA ILE A 143 -9.06 10.56 20.47
C ILE A 143 -8.38 9.32 21.09
N ASN A 144 -8.78 8.11 20.67
CA ASN A 144 -8.27 6.86 21.24
C ASN A 144 -7.11 6.23 20.45
N GLN A 145 -6.49 6.98 19.53
CA GLN A 145 -5.37 6.46 18.74
C GLN A 145 -4.12 6.24 19.60
N VAL A 146 -3.48 5.08 19.41
CA VAL A 146 -2.08 4.89 19.78
C VAL A 146 -1.26 5.59 18.70
N ASP A 147 -0.46 6.58 19.09
CA ASP A 147 0.40 7.30 18.15
C ASP A 147 1.40 6.33 17.48
N ILE A 148 1.27 6.15 16.17
CA ILE A 148 2.21 5.34 15.38
C ILE A 148 3.38 6.24 15.02
N HIS A 149 4.22 6.53 16.00
CA HIS A 149 5.38 7.40 15.83
C HIS A 149 6.68 6.65 16.14
N LEU A 150 7.75 7.10 15.51
CA LEU A 150 9.12 6.75 15.91
C LEU A 150 9.86 8.04 16.22
N ASP A 151 10.23 8.21 17.48
CA ASP A 151 11.13 9.28 17.89
C ASP A 151 12.51 9.05 17.26
N THR A 152 12.87 9.89 16.30
CA THR A 152 14.19 9.88 15.67
C THR A 152 14.81 11.27 15.69
N ALA A 153 16.15 11.30 15.67
CA ALA A 153 16.87 12.55 15.46
C ALA A 153 16.52 13.10 14.07
N PRO A 154 16.43 14.44 13.92
CA PRO A 154 16.18 15.06 12.62
C PRO A 154 17.20 14.61 11.57
N ILE A 155 16.73 14.39 10.33
CA ILE A 155 17.60 14.12 9.18
C ILE A 155 18.75 15.13 9.10
N LYS A 156 19.95 14.65 8.75
CA LYS A 156 21.14 15.49 8.54
C LYS A 156 20.82 16.58 7.52
N LYS A 157 21.31 17.80 7.75
CA LYS A 157 21.03 18.96 6.86
C LYS A 157 21.33 18.68 5.38
N SER A 158 22.41 17.96 5.07
CA SER A 158 22.79 17.58 3.70
C SER A 158 21.78 16.66 3.00
N LEU A 159 20.91 16.00 3.76
CA LEU A 159 19.89 15.07 3.27
C LEU A 159 18.47 15.64 3.32
N ARG A 160 18.29 16.90 3.72
CA ARG A 160 16.96 17.53 3.75
C ARG A 160 16.55 18.03 2.36
N LEU A 161 15.31 17.77 2.00
CA LEU A 161 14.63 18.43 0.88
C LEU A 161 14.13 19.82 1.31
N PRO A 162 13.82 20.74 0.38
CA PRO A 162 13.23 22.05 0.70
C PRO A 162 11.88 21.93 1.44
N GLY A 163 11.14 20.86 1.16
CA GLY A 163 9.96 20.38 1.88
C GLY A 163 9.70 18.93 1.47
N LYS A 164 8.87 18.19 2.19
CA LYS A 164 8.71 16.74 1.96
C LYS A 164 7.78 16.43 0.80
N LYS A 165 6.74 17.23 0.56
CA LYS A 165 5.83 17.07 -0.59
C LYS A 165 6.56 17.24 -1.93
N GLY A 166 6.59 16.17 -2.71
CA GLY A 166 7.04 16.13 -4.09
C GLY A 166 5.96 15.67 -5.06
N ILE A 167 6.30 15.52 -6.34
CA ILE A 167 5.41 14.94 -7.35
C ILE A 167 6.23 14.23 -8.44
N CYS A 168 5.61 13.30 -9.15
CA CYS A 168 6.22 12.62 -10.28
C CYS A 168 5.31 12.67 -11.50
N PHE A 169 5.87 13.12 -12.63
CA PHE A 169 5.21 13.10 -13.92
C PHE A 169 6.26 12.89 -15.01
N THR A 170 5.90 12.14 -16.05
CA THR A 170 6.74 12.02 -17.23
C THR A 170 6.86 13.38 -17.91
N LEU A 171 8.03 13.66 -18.47
CA LEU A 171 8.32 14.93 -19.15
C LEU A 171 8.88 14.65 -20.54
N ARG A 172 8.14 13.84 -21.31
CA ARG A 172 8.54 13.45 -22.65
C ARG A 172 8.54 14.64 -23.59
N GLN A 173 9.16 14.47 -24.76
CA GLN A 173 9.12 15.49 -25.81
C GLN A 173 7.68 15.77 -26.24
N LYS A 174 7.47 16.97 -26.78
CA LYS A 174 6.20 17.42 -27.35
C LYS A 174 5.62 16.36 -28.29
N ASP A 175 4.28 16.26 -28.32
CA ASP A 175 3.49 15.31 -29.13
C ASP A 175 3.59 13.83 -28.71
N ASN A 176 4.16 13.53 -27.53
CA ASN A 176 4.10 12.19 -26.94
C ASN A 176 3.24 12.21 -25.67
N ASP A 177 2.57 11.11 -25.35
CA ASP A 177 1.80 10.98 -24.10
C ASP A 177 2.69 11.23 -22.88
N GLY A 178 2.23 12.04 -21.93
CA GLY A 178 3.04 12.46 -20.80
C GLY A 178 4.16 13.42 -21.21
N SER A 179 3.87 14.29 -22.17
CA SER A 179 4.79 15.35 -22.60
C SER A 179 4.95 16.40 -21.51
N TRP A 180 6.04 17.17 -21.59
CA TRP A 180 6.19 18.35 -20.73
C TRP A 180 5.10 19.41 -20.96
N GLU A 181 4.51 19.53 -22.16
CA GLU A 181 3.42 20.49 -22.40
C GLU A 181 2.18 20.14 -21.59
N GLU A 182 1.92 18.84 -21.46
CA GLU A 182 0.80 18.31 -20.69
C GLU A 182 1.07 18.36 -19.17
N ASN A 183 2.26 17.94 -18.74
CA ASN A 183 2.53 17.65 -17.34
C ASN A 183 3.18 18.79 -16.55
N ILE A 184 3.83 19.77 -17.19
CA ILE A 184 4.36 20.94 -16.47
C ILE A 184 3.24 21.76 -15.79
N PRO A 185 2.09 22.03 -16.44
CA PRO A 185 0.95 22.66 -15.77
C PRO A 185 0.46 21.88 -14.55
N LYS A 186 0.39 20.55 -14.63
CA LYS A 186 0.04 19.67 -13.50
C LYS A 186 1.05 19.83 -12.34
N ILE A 187 2.36 19.81 -12.62
CA ILE A 187 3.41 20.04 -11.61
C ILE A 187 3.24 21.42 -10.96
N GLN A 188 3.02 22.48 -11.74
CA GLN A 188 2.82 23.83 -11.22
C GLN A 188 1.57 23.95 -10.35
N ALA A 189 0.48 23.28 -10.73
CA ALA A 189 -0.75 23.23 -9.97
C ALA A 189 -0.52 22.59 -8.58
N ILE A 190 0.24 21.50 -8.47
CA ILE A 190 0.50 20.84 -7.18
C ILE A 190 1.36 21.67 -6.22
N ARG A 191 2.19 22.58 -6.75
CA ARG A 191 3.20 23.35 -6.01
C ARG A 191 4.11 22.45 -5.14
N PRO A 192 4.81 21.46 -5.73
CA PRO A 192 5.67 20.54 -5.00
C PRO A 192 7.03 21.19 -4.71
N TYR A 193 7.63 20.85 -3.57
CA TYR A 193 8.99 21.30 -3.23
C TYR A 193 10.08 20.59 -4.03
N TRP A 194 9.74 19.44 -4.60
CA TRP A 194 10.62 18.68 -5.48
C TRP A 194 9.85 17.82 -6.48
N ASN A 195 10.46 17.47 -7.60
CA ASN A 195 9.84 16.62 -8.61
C ASN A 195 10.86 15.70 -9.30
N TYR A 196 10.37 14.64 -9.94
CA TYR A 196 11.15 13.81 -10.85
C TYR A 196 10.29 13.25 -11.99
N SER A 197 10.93 12.69 -13.01
CA SER A 197 10.28 12.32 -14.28
C SER A 197 10.69 10.95 -14.83
N TRP A 198 11.21 10.07 -13.96
CA TRP A 198 11.82 8.78 -14.34
C TRP A 198 13.00 8.90 -15.33
N ASP A 199 13.51 10.11 -15.55
CA ASP A 199 14.64 10.40 -16.43
C ASP A 199 15.78 11.07 -15.66
N THR A 200 16.97 11.00 -16.25
CA THR A 200 18.18 11.72 -15.84
C THR A 200 18.16 13.20 -16.23
N ALA A 201 17.35 13.60 -17.21
CA ALA A 201 17.37 14.94 -17.79
C ALA A 201 16.49 15.95 -17.03
N LEU A 202 17.10 17.04 -16.57
CA LEU A 202 16.38 18.28 -16.23
C LEU A 202 16.10 19.05 -17.53
N ILE A 203 14.83 19.28 -17.85
CA ILE A 203 14.43 20.09 -19.02
C ILE A 203 14.25 21.56 -18.64
N GLU A 204 14.32 22.44 -19.63
CA GLU A 204 14.26 23.90 -19.42
C GLU A 204 12.90 24.39 -18.89
N GLN A 205 11.82 23.67 -19.22
CA GLN A 205 10.45 24.05 -18.87
C GLN A 205 10.07 23.74 -17.42
N GLN A 206 10.91 22.99 -16.70
CA GLN A 206 10.63 22.64 -15.30
C GLN A 206 10.69 23.87 -14.38
N PRO A 207 9.79 23.97 -13.37
CA PRO A 207 9.82 25.07 -12.41
C PRO A 207 11.14 25.12 -11.63
N THR A 208 11.70 26.31 -11.47
CA THR A 208 13.00 26.52 -10.78
C THR A 208 12.87 26.60 -9.25
N ASP A 209 11.66 26.82 -8.74
CA ASP A 209 11.31 26.80 -7.32
C ASP A 209 11.01 25.39 -6.79
N SER A 210 10.99 24.39 -7.67
CA SER A 210 10.83 22.96 -7.33
C SER A 210 12.12 22.21 -7.64
N ALA A 211 12.73 21.59 -6.63
CA ALA A 211 14.00 20.89 -6.82
C ALA A 211 13.82 19.64 -7.71
N PHE A 212 14.66 19.48 -8.74
CA PHE A 212 14.62 18.29 -9.58
C PHE A 212 15.52 17.17 -9.04
N LEU A 213 14.98 15.96 -8.95
CA LEU A 213 15.68 14.74 -8.55
C LEU A 213 15.81 13.80 -9.76
N PRO A 214 16.92 13.84 -10.52
CA PRO A 214 17.09 12.94 -11.65
C PRO A 214 17.14 11.49 -11.20
N MET A 215 16.52 10.60 -11.99
CA MET A 215 16.49 9.17 -11.76
C MET A 215 17.33 8.43 -12.79
N VAL A 216 18.18 7.53 -12.31
CA VAL A 216 18.82 6.55 -13.18
C VAL A 216 17.91 5.33 -13.25
N TRP A 217 16.90 5.36 -14.13
CA TRP A 217 15.84 4.33 -14.17
C TRP A 217 16.38 2.89 -14.22
N GLY A 218 17.34 2.63 -15.10
CA GLY A 218 18.03 1.34 -15.24
C GLY A 218 19.45 1.52 -15.80
N ALA A 219 20.20 0.42 -15.88
CA ALA A 219 21.53 0.42 -16.47
C ALA A 219 21.81 -0.84 -17.30
N TRP A 220 22.26 -0.61 -18.52
CA TRP A 220 22.75 -1.61 -19.46
C TRP A 220 24.00 -1.00 -20.08
N GLU A 221 25.13 -1.70 -19.95
CA GLU A 221 26.47 -1.21 -20.32
C GLU A 221 27.01 -0.01 -19.53
N ALA A 222 28.24 -0.16 -19.02
CA ALA A 222 28.83 0.82 -18.11
C ALA A 222 29.17 2.15 -18.81
N ASP A 223 29.59 2.11 -20.07
CA ASP A 223 29.99 3.31 -20.81
C ASP A 223 28.79 4.11 -21.31
N GLU A 224 27.69 3.46 -21.66
CA GLU A 224 26.43 4.12 -21.97
C GLU A 224 25.87 4.84 -20.73
N LEU A 225 25.88 4.17 -19.58
CA LEU A 225 25.51 4.79 -18.31
C LEU A 225 26.38 6.03 -18.05
N ARG A 226 27.71 5.92 -18.11
CA ARG A 226 28.61 7.08 -17.93
C ARG A 226 28.33 8.19 -18.92
N GLY A 227 28.08 7.86 -20.20
CA GLY A 227 27.73 8.82 -21.24
C GLY A 227 26.46 9.60 -20.88
N ARG A 228 25.40 8.90 -20.47
CA ARG A 228 24.13 9.51 -20.04
C ARG A 228 24.31 10.41 -18.82
N LEU A 229 25.03 9.95 -17.79
CA LEU A 229 25.31 10.75 -16.58
C LEU A 229 26.14 12.00 -16.91
N ASN A 230 27.18 11.88 -17.74
CA ASN A 230 28.03 13.00 -18.16
C ASN A 230 27.27 14.03 -19.00
N LYS A 231 26.28 13.58 -19.77
CA LYS A 231 25.44 14.45 -20.58
C LYS A 231 24.38 15.20 -19.75
N HIS A 232 23.68 14.49 -18.86
CA HIS A 232 22.47 15.02 -18.23
C HIS A 232 22.65 15.46 -16.77
N ILE A 233 23.46 14.76 -15.97
CA ILE A 233 23.52 14.96 -14.52
C ILE A 233 24.78 15.73 -14.10
N VAL A 234 25.96 15.35 -14.59
CA VAL A 234 27.23 15.98 -14.18
C VAL A 234 27.25 17.50 -14.39
N PRO A 235 26.79 18.05 -15.53
CA PRO A 235 26.73 19.50 -15.72
C PRO A 235 25.80 20.17 -14.70
N LYS A 236 24.67 19.52 -14.39
CA LYS A 236 23.65 20.04 -13.46
C LYS A 236 24.07 19.97 -11.99
N ILE A 237 24.90 18.99 -11.62
CA ILE A 237 25.57 18.99 -10.31
C ILE A 237 26.55 20.15 -10.22
N LYS A 238 27.33 20.42 -11.27
CA LYS A 238 28.32 21.51 -11.30
C LYS A 238 27.68 22.90 -11.27
N SER A 239 26.53 23.10 -11.91
CA SER A 239 25.79 24.37 -11.85
C SER A 239 25.05 24.56 -10.53
N GLY A 240 24.85 23.49 -9.76
CA GLY A 240 24.07 23.51 -8.52
C GLY A 240 22.57 23.30 -8.74
N ASP A 241 22.13 22.90 -9.93
CA ASP A 241 20.72 22.59 -10.21
C ASP A 241 20.31 21.20 -9.67
N VAL A 242 21.28 20.27 -9.54
CA VAL A 242 21.06 18.92 -9.04
C VAL A 242 21.93 18.66 -7.81
N HIS A 243 21.28 18.31 -6.70
CA HIS A 243 21.95 18.08 -5.41
C HIS A 243 21.88 16.64 -4.91
N ARG A 244 21.17 15.76 -5.60
CA ARG A 244 20.97 14.35 -5.24
C ARG A 244 20.39 13.58 -6.43
N ILE A 245 20.48 12.26 -6.39
CA ILE A 245 20.05 11.39 -7.48
C ILE A 245 19.23 10.20 -6.95
N LEU A 246 18.25 9.77 -7.73
CA LEU A 246 17.47 8.56 -7.50
C LEU A 246 18.12 7.36 -8.20
N GLY A 247 18.15 6.22 -7.52
CA GLY A 247 18.65 4.96 -8.06
C GLY A 247 17.69 4.31 -9.06
N PHE A 248 17.88 3.01 -9.29
CA PHE A 248 17.11 2.24 -10.27
C PHE A 248 15.63 2.09 -9.88
N ASN A 249 14.75 2.14 -10.88
CA ASN A 249 13.30 2.05 -10.76
C ASN A 249 12.83 0.59 -10.81
N GLU A 250 12.26 0.10 -9.72
CA GLU A 250 11.67 -1.23 -9.61
C GLU A 250 12.52 -2.33 -10.28
N PRO A 251 13.82 -2.45 -9.96
CA PRO A 251 14.68 -3.45 -10.59
C PRO A 251 14.24 -4.89 -10.26
N ASP A 252 13.38 -5.06 -9.26
CA ASP A 252 12.72 -6.29 -8.91
C ASP A 252 11.55 -6.67 -9.83
N LYS A 253 11.10 -5.81 -10.76
CA LYS A 253 10.00 -6.11 -11.69
C LYS A 253 10.48 -6.34 -13.13
N LEU A 254 9.88 -7.30 -13.82
CA LEU A 254 10.29 -7.72 -15.19
C LEU A 254 9.95 -6.65 -16.24
N GLU A 255 8.86 -5.95 -16.01
CA GLU A 255 8.28 -4.87 -16.81
C GLU A 255 8.92 -3.50 -16.54
N GLN A 256 9.84 -3.43 -15.56
CA GLN A 256 10.55 -2.21 -15.16
C GLN A 256 12.04 -2.35 -15.45
N ALA A 257 12.93 -1.84 -14.59
CA ALA A 257 14.38 -1.89 -14.85
C ALA A 257 14.90 -3.31 -15.02
N ASN A 258 14.24 -4.31 -14.42
CA ASN A 258 14.51 -5.73 -14.62
C ASN A 258 16.00 -6.07 -14.47
N MET A 259 16.52 -5.83 -13.28
CA MET A 259 17.94 -6.01 -12.99
C MET A 259 18.11 -6.90 -11.76
N PRO A 260 18.80 -8.03 -11.82
CA PRO A 260 19.21 -8.74 -10.62
C PRO A 260 20.07 -7.83 -9.71
N TYR A 261 19.95 -7.98 -8.38
CA TYR A 261 20.69 -7.13 -7.44
C TYR A 261 22.21 -7.14 -7.66
N THR A 262 22.78 -8.26 -8.11
CA THR A 262 24.21 -8.37 -8.45
C THR A 262 24.60 -7.48 -9.61
N GLU A 263 23.73 -7.32 -10.61
CA GLU A 263 23.97 -6.42 -11.74
C GLU A 263 23.86 -4.96 -11.29
N ALA A 264 22.82 -4.62 -10.52
CA ALA A 264 22.70 -3.27 -9.94
C ALA A 264 23.95 -2.86 -9.13
N LEU A 265 24.54 -3.79 -8.37
CA LEU A 265 25.77 -3.55 -7.59
C LEU A 265 27.02 -3.33 -8.45
N LYS A 266 27.07 -3.81 -9.70
CA LYS A 266 28.18 -3.52 -10.62
C LYS A 266 28.18 -2.06 -11.06
N TYR A 267 26.99 -1.49 -11.26
CA TYR A 267 26.83 -0.11 -11.71
C TYR A 267 26.88 0.90 -10.56
N TRP A 268 26.62 0.47 -9.32
CA TRP A 268 26.56 1.36 -8.15
C TRP A 268 27.77 2.29 -7.98
N PRO A 269 29.03 1.84 -8.13
CA PRO A 269 30.20 2.73 -8.01
C PRO A 269 30.21 3.88 -9.03
N ILE A 270 29.57 3.72 -10.19
CA ILE A 270 29.44 4.79 -11.19
C ILE A 270 28.53 5.89 -10.64
N LEU A 271 27.42 5.54 -9.97
CA LEU A 271 26.52 6.50 -9.33
C LEU A 271 27.19 7.16 -8.11
N GLU A 272 27.94 6.40 -7.31
CA GLU A 272 28.67 6.96 -6.16
C GLU A 272 29.69 8.04 -6.56
N SER A 273 30.31 7.88 -7.74
CA SER A 273 31.29 8.82 -8.30
C SER A 273 30.74 10.21 -8.63
N LEU A 274 29.41 10.38 -8.58
CA LEU A 274 28.77 11.70 -8.72
C LEU A 274 28.88 12.54 -7.44
N HIS A 275 29.30 11.96 -6.31
CA HIS A 275 29.58 12.65 -5.05
C HIS A 275 28.43 13.51 -4.47
N VAL A 276 27.20 13.22 -4.88
CA VAL A 276 25.96 13.79 -4.32
C VAL A 276 25.13 12.70 -3.65
N PRO A 277 24.33 13.01 -2.62
CA PRO A 277 23.42 12.07 -1.96
C PRO A 277 22.68 11.15 -2.94
N LEU A 278 22.70 9.84 -2.64
CA LEU A 278 22.21 8.79 -3.54
C LEU A 278 21.12 7.99 -2.85
N CYS A 279 19.92 8.00 -3.44
CA CYS A 279 18.81 7.15 -3.02
C CYS A 279 19.03 5.72 -3.52
N SER A 280 18.70 4.72 -2.70
CA SER A 280 18.72 3.32 -3.11
C SER A 280 17.87 3.10 -4.37
N PRO A 281 18.02 1.95 -5.06
CA PRO A 281 16.98 1.49 -5.95
C PRO A 281 15.63 1.43 -5.21
N ALA A 282 14.55 1.82 -5.89
CA ALA A 282 13.21 1.82 -5.34
C ALA A 282 12.49 0.55 -5.83
N CYS A 283 12.49 -0.49 -4.99
CA CYS A 283 11.78 -1.73 -5.32
C CYS A 283 10.27 -1.55 -5.21
N ALA A 284 9.52 -2.22 -6.08
CA ALA A 284 8.07 -2.32 -5.97
C ALA A 284 7.66 -3.03 -4.66
N ASN A 285 8.46 -4.02 -4.24
CA ASN A 285 8.23 -4.82 -3.04
C ASN A 285 9.40 -4.72 -2.05
N PRO A 286 9.59 -3.57 -1.37
CA PRO A 286 10.77 -3.35 -0.53
C PRO A 286 10.90 -4.43 0.55
N LEU A 287 9.85 -4.68 1.34
CA LEU A 287 9.85 -5.70 2.40
C LEU A 287 9.53 -7.13 1.95
N SER A 288 9.40 -7.36 0.63
CA SER A 288 9.41 -8.72 0.05
C SER A 288 8.14 -9.57 0.22
N ASP A 289 6.98 -8.93 0.31
CA ASP A 289 5.73 -9.60 0.67
C ASP A 289 5.11 -10.39 -0.49
N ILE A 290 5.28 -9.92 -1.73
CA ILE A 290 4.70 -10.46 -2.97
C ILE A 290 5.81 -11.05 -3.87
N ASP A 291 5.47 -12.10 -4.61
CA ASP A 291 6.40 -12.92 -5.40
C ASP A 291 6.15 -12.84 -6.91
N ASP A 292 6.80 -11.89 -7.55
CA ASP A 292 7.00 -11.80 -9.00
C ASP A 292 8.38 -11.19 -9.35
N SER A 293 9.34 -11.33 -8.42
CA SER A 293 10.61 -10.63 -8.53
C SER A 293 11.52 -11.20 -9.63
N THR A 294 12.29 -10.33 -10.28
CA THR A 294 13.22 -10.65 -11.38
C THR A 294 14.32 -11.66 -11.01
N GLN A 295 14.60 -11.85 -9.72
CA GLN A 295 15.58 -12.83 -9.24
C GLN A 295 15.06 -14.27 -9.21
N GLY A 296 13.74 -14.48 -9.31
CA GLY A 296 13.12 -15.80 -9.12
C GLY A 296 13.28 -16.36 -7.70
N VAL A 297 13.76 -15.54 -6.75
CA VAL A 297 13.82 -15.87 -5.32
C VAL A 297 12.90 -14.90 -4.60
N ARG A 298 11.87 -15.47 -3.97
CA ARG A 298 10.78 -14.71 -3.35
C ARG A 298 11.29 -13.58 -2.48
N GLY A 299 11.09 -12.36 -3.00
CA GLY A 299 11.31 -11.10 -2.28
C GLY A 299 12.63 -11.09 -1.50
N THR A 300 13.75 -11.02 -2.20
CA THR A 300 15.02 -10.76 -1.49
C THR A 300 15.78 -9.59 -2.07
N TRP A 301 15.34 -9.04 -3.20
CA TRP A 301 16.06 -8.03 -3.97
C TRP A 301 16.63 -6.90 -3.13
N MET A 302 15.76 -6.14 -2.47
CA MET A 302 16.19 -4.96 -1.73
C MET A 302 17.05 -5.33 -0.52
N ARG A 303 16.72 -6.43 0.16
CA ARG A 303 17.50 -6.94 1.29
C ARG A 303 18.89 -7.41 0.87
N ASP A 304 18.99 -8.14 -0.22
CA ASP A 304 20.25 -8.66 -0.75
C ASP A 304 21.13 -7.52 -1.29
N PHE A 305 20.53 -6.58 -2.03
CA PHE A 305 21.20 -5.37 -2.49
C PHE A 305 21.78 -4.59 -1.31
N MET A 306 20.95 -4.22 -0.33
CA MET A 306 21.38 -3.39 0.80
C MET A 306 22.43 -4.11 1.65
N LYS A 307 22.27 -5.40 1.94
CA LYS A 307 23.26 -6.20 2.68
C LYS A 307 24.60 -6.25 1.96
N ALA A 308 24.58 -6.42 0.63
CA ALA A 308 25.81 -6.48 -0.16
C ALA A 308 26.45 -5.09 -0.36
N ALA A 309 25.66 -4.03 -0.50
CA ALA A 309 26.13 -2.64 -0.52
C ALA A 309 26.83 -2.29 0.80
N ASP A 310 26.18 -2.57 1.95
CA ASP A 310 26.75 -2.37 3.29
C ASP A 310 28.06 -3.12 3.48
N LYS A 311 28.10 -4.40 3.06
CA LYS A 311 29.31 -5.22 3.14
C LYS A 311 30.47 -4.68 2.29
N ARG A 312 30.16 -4.03 1.16
CA ARG A 312 31.17 -3.41 0.28
C ARG A 312 31.53 -1.98 0.69
N GLY A 313 30.85 -1.42 1.68
CA GLY A 313 31.03 -0.02 2.09
C GLY A 313 30.49 0.97 1.06
N TYR A 314 29.54 0.56 0.21
CA TYR A 314 28.91 1.45 -0.75
C TYR A 314 28.00 2.46 -0.05
N ARG A 315 28.02 3.70 -0.54
CA ARG A 315 27.16 4.78 -0.06
C ARG A 315 25.73 4.59 -0.56
N VAL A 316 24.80 4.58 0.39
CA VAL A 316 23.35 4.66 0.19
C VAL A 316 22.82 5.62 1.24
N ASP A 317 22.35 6.79 0.83
CA ASP A 317 21.98 7.89 1.74
C ASP A 317 20.49 7.91 2.07
N TYR A 318 19.64 7.46 1.12
CA TYR A 318 18.21 7.31 1.31
C TYR A 318 17.76 5.91 0.92
N ILE A 319 16.59 5.53 1.41
CA ILE A 319 15.86 4.35 0.97
C ILE A 319 14.72 4.80 0.08
N GLY A 320 14.79 4.45 -1.21
CA GLY A 320 13.72 4.64 -2.18
C GLY A 320 12.58 3.67 -1.90
N VAL A 321 11.36 4.17 -1.88
CA VAL A 321 10.17 3.37 -1.55
C VAL A 321 9.06 3.64 -2.55
N HIS A 322 8.59 2.56 -3.18
CA HIS A 322 7.30 2.54 -3.84
C HIS A 322 6.29 1.80 -2.97
N TRP A 323 5.04 2.27 -2.96
CA TRP A 323 3.95 1.58 -2.27
C TRP A 323 2.61 1.84 -2.92
N TYR A 324 1.96 0.77 -3.38
CA TYR A 324 0.60 0.80 -3.89
C TYR A 324 -0.23 -0.21 -3.11
N GLY A 325 -1.21 0.26 -2.34
CA GLY A 325 -1.98 -0.59 -1.44
C GLY A 325 -3.40 -0.11 -1.20
N GLY A 326 -4.08 -0.75 -0.24
CA GLY A 326 -5.44 -0.39 0.15
C GLY A 326 -5.50 0.80 1.11
N ALA A 327 -6.72 1.29 1.37
CA ALA A 327 -6.99 2.56 2.07
C ALA A 327 -6.68 2.60 3.58
N SER A 328 -5.83 1.71 4.10
CA SER A 328 -5.50 1.59 5.53
C SER A 328 -4.34 2.52 5.91
N PRO A 329 -4.58 3.65 6.62
CA PRO A 329 -3.49 4.51 7.07
C PRO A 329 -2.58 3.80 8.07
N ILE A 330 -3.13 2.92 8.91
CA ILE A 330 -2.34 2.18 9.91
C ILE A 330 -1.40 1.19 9.24
N ALA A 331 -1.88 0.44 8.24
CA ALA A 331 -1.04 -0.47 7.48
C ALA A 331 0.09 0.30 6.78
N PHE A 332 -0.21 1.44 6.16
CA PHE A 332 0.79 2.31 5.52
C PHE A 332 1.87 2.78 6.52
N LYS A 333 1.46 3.37 7.66
CA LYS A 333 2.40 3.89 8.67
C LYS A 333 3.30 2.78 9.22
N GLN A 334 2.73 1.61 9.53
CA GLN A 334 3.49 0.46 10.02
C GLN A 334 4.44 -0.09 8.95
N ARG A 335 4.02 -0.09 7.68
CA ARG A 335 4.86 -0.47 6.54
C ARG A 335 6.10 0.41 6.44
N MET A 336 5.93 1.73 6.49
CA MET A 336 7.03 2.69 6.41
C MET A 336 8.01 2.51 7.58
N ILE A 337 7.50 2.32 8.80
CA ILE A 337 8.31 2.01 9.99
C ILE A 337 9.14 0.72 9.78
N ASN A 338 8.52 -0.32 9.23
CA ASN A 338 9.19 -1.59 9.00
C ASN A 338 10.29 -1.46 7.93
N ILE A 339 10.05 -0.72 6.84
CA ILE A 339 11.06 -0.42 5.81
C ILE A 339 12.23 0.34 6.42
N TYR A 340 11.95 1.41 7.16
CA TYR A 340 12.97 2.20 7.83
C TYR A 340 13.88 1.35 8.73
N LYS A 341 13.27 0.48 9.56
CA LYS A 341 14.02 -0.45 10.42
C LYS A 341 14.81 -1.49 9.64
N ALA A 342 14.27 -2.01 8.53
CA ALA A 342 14.90 -3.08 7.76
C ALA A 342 16.20 -2.64 7.06
N TYR A 343 16.31 -1.37 6.65
CA TYR A 343 17.42 -0.90 5.79
C TYR A 343 18.35 0.08 6.49
N GLY A 344 18.65 -0.19 7.75
CA GLY A 344 19.67 0.52 8.52
C GLY A 344 19.22 1.90 9.02
N GLN A 345 17.91 2.14 9.13
CA GLN A 345 17.36 3.39 9.65
C GLN A 345 17.85 4.62 8.86
N ARG A 346 18.00 4.44 7.55
CA ARG A 346 18.28 5.51 6.60
C ARG A 346 16.99 6.26 6.26
N PRO A 347 17.04 7.59 6.02
CA PRO A 347 15.85 8.36 5.69
C PRO A 347 15.08 7.76 4.50
N LEU A 348 13.77 7.69 4.60
CA LEU A 348 12.93 7.23 3.50
C LEU A 348 12.69 8.38 2.52
N LEU A 349 12.82 8.07 1.23
CA LEU A 349 12.34 8.91 0.15
C LEU A 349 11.28 8.10 -0.60
N ILE A 350 10.02 8.37 -0.30
CA ILE A 350 8.87 7.63 -0.83
C ILE A 350 8.56 8.21 -2.21
N THR A 351 9.21 7.66 -3.23
CA THR A 351 9.19 8.23 -4.59
C THR A 351 7.88 7.95 -5.32
N GLU A 352 7.16 6.91 -4.94
CA GLU A 352 5.82 6.63 -5.45
C GLU A 352 4.95 6.07 -4.33
N PHE A 353 3.77 6.65 -4.14
CA PHE A 353 2.72 5.98 -3.39
C PHE A 353 1.34 6.45 -3.82
N ALA A 354 0.38 5.53 -3.81
CA ALA A 354 -1.02 5.78 -4.06
C ALA A 354 -1.86 4.61 -3.56
N LEU A 355 -3.19 4.78 -3.51
CA LEU A 355 -4.08 3.65 -3.35
C LEU A 355 -4.31 2.99 -4.71
N ALA A 356 -4.28 1.67 -4.76
CA ALA A 356 -4.51 0.93 -5.99
C ALA A 356 -5.23 -0.39 -5.74
N ASP A 357 -6.23 -0.67 -6.57
CA ASP A 357 -6.92 -1.94 -6.67
C ASP A 357 -6.43 -2.72 -7.89
N TRP A 358 -5.33 -3.46 -7.73
CA TRP A 358 -4.74 -4.30 -8.78
C TRP A 358 -5.65 -5.44 -9.29
N GLY A 359 -6.81 -5.65 -8.63
CA GLY A 359 -7.81 -6.61 -9.07
C GLY A 359 -8.80 -6.06 -10.10
N ALA A 360 -8.97 -4.73 -10.17
CA ALA A 360 -9.93 -4.08 -11.05
C ALA A 360 -9.56 -4.25 -12.53
N LYS A 361 -10.56 -4.50 -13.39
CA LYS A 361 -10.39 -4.58 -14.86
C LYS A 361 -11.00 -3.40 -15.58
N THR A 362 -11.92 -2.69 -14.93
CA THR A 362 -12.46 -1.41 -15.38
C THR A 362 -12.52 -0.42 -14.22
N PRO A 363 -12.57 0.91 -14.46
CA PRO A 363 -12.70 1.89 -13.40
C PRO A 363 -13.91 1.66 -12.48
N GLY A 364 -15.02 1.18 -13.03
CA GLY A 364 -16.22 0.86 -12.26
C GLY A 364 -16.10 -0.38 -11.36
N GLU A 365 -15.06 -1.20 -11.53
CA GLU A 365 -14.76 -2.34 -10.65
C GLU A 365 -13.78 -1.97 -9.52
N ASN A 366 -13.24 -0.75 -9.53
CA ASN A 366 -12.33 -0.30 -8.48
C ASN A 366 -13.07 -0.22 -7.15
N SER A 367 -12.64 -1.03 -6.20
CA SER A 367 -13.26 -1.09 -4.87
C SER A 367 -12.85 0.04 -3.93
N ILE A 368 -11.86 0.84 -4.31
CA ILE A 368 -11.36 1.99 -3.54
C ILE A 368 -12.04 3.25 -4.08
N THR A 369 -12.81 3.92 -3.23
CA THR A 369 -13.54 5.14 -3.58
C THR A 369 -12.65 6.39 -3.51
N GLN A 370 -13.07 7.49 -4.12
CA GLN A 370 -12.37 8.77 -3.99
C GLN A 370 -12.39 9.27 -2.53
N GLU A 371 -13.47 8.96 -1.79
CA GLU A 371 -13.63 9.25 -0.37
C GLU A 371 -12.60 8.48 0.47
N ASP A 372 -12.36 7.21 0.15
CA ASP A 372 -11.32 6.41 0.80
C ASP A 372 -9.92 7.00 0.58
N VAL A 373 -9.63 7.46 -0.64
CA VAL A 373 -8.36 8.11 -0.99
C VAL A 373 -8.19 9.42 -0.22
N LEU A 374 -9.19 10.29 -0.24
CA LEU A 374 -9.13 11.57 0.45
C LEU A 374 -8.94 11.38 1.96
N ALA A 375 -9.71 10.49 2.57
CA ALA A 375 -9.58 10.17 4.00
C ALA A 375 -8.20 9.57 4.33
N PHE A 376 -7.67 8.72 3.45
CA PHE A 376 -6.31 8.20 3.59
C PHE A 376 -5.28 9.32 3.56
N MET A 377 -5.33 10.22 2.57
CA MET A 377 -4.41 11.35 2.44
C MET A 377 -4.49 12.29 3.65
N GLN A 378 -5.70 12.64 4.09
CA GLN A 378 -5.95 13.45 5.30
C GLN A 378 -5.30 12.87 6.55
N ASN A 379 -5.12 11.55 6.61
CA ASN A 379 -4.48 10.87 7.71
C ASN A 379 -2.95 10.69 7.55
N VAL A 380 -2.48 10.34 6.35
CA VAL A 380 -1.08 9.94 6.15
C VAL A 380 -0.15 11.09 5.80
N LEU A 381 -0.61 12.13 5.08
CA LEU A 381 0.28 13.24 4.70
C LEU A 381 0.72 14.05 5.92
N PRO A 382 -0.18 14.47 6.84
CA PRO A 382 0.24 15.19 8.04
C PRO A 382 1.16 14.36 8.93
N TRP A 383 0.88 13.05 8.99
CA TRP A 383 1.74 12.12 9.70
C TRP A 383 3.15 12.07 9.09
N MET A 384 3.29 11.95 7.76
CA MET A 384 4.60 11.97 7.09
C MET A 384 5.34 13.28 7.30
N GLU A 385 4.63 14.41 7.30
CA GLU A 385 5.20 15.74 7.60
C GLU A 385 5.80 15.81 9.01
N GLN A 386 5.25 15.08 9.99
CA GLN A 386 5.79 15.02 11.35
C GLN A 386 6.98 14.05 11.52
N GLN A 387 7.20 13.12 10.60
CA GLN A 387 8.24 12.09 10.78
C GLN A 387 9.64 12.62 10.49
N ASN A 388 10.52 12.61 11.50
CA ASN A 388 11.91 13.06 11.36
C ASN A 388 12.78 12.18 10.45
N TRP A 389 12.29 11.00 10.05
CA TRP A 389 12.99 9.99 9.25
C TRP A 389 12.42 9.81 7.84
N ILE A 390 11.37 10.56 7.47
CA ILE A 390 10.89 10.67 6.09
C ILE A 390 11.48 11.95 5.49
N ALA A 391 12.31 11.80 4.46
CA ALA A 391 12.94 12.90 3.76
C ALA A 391 12.00 13.58 2.77
N GLY A 392 11.15 12.81 2.11
CA GLY A 392 10.16 13.30 1.15
C GLY A 392 9.22 12.19 0.70
N TYR A 393 8.08 12.59 0.13
CA TYR A 393 7.10 11.70 -0.49
C TYR A 393 6.59 12.30 -1.81
N ALA A 394 6.23 11.47 -2.78
CA ALA A 394 5.58 11.90 -4.01
C ALA A 394 4.39 10.99 -4.31
N TRP A 395 3.19 11.57 -4.31
CA TRP A 395 1.97 10.85 -4.71
C TRP A 395 2.07 10.47 -6.19
N PHE A 396 1.76 9.22 -6.51
CA PHE A 396 1.64 8.81 -7.90
C PHE A 396 0.21 9.07 -8.37
N SER A 397 0.03 10.09 -9.22
CA SER A 397 -1.28 10.35 -9.82
C SER A 397 -1.49 9.37 -10.96
N PHE A 398 -2.41 8.43 -10.77
CA PHE A 398 -2.99 7.69 -11.90
C PHE A 398 -3.82 8.63 -12.78
N GLU A 399 -4.11 8.19 -14.00
CA GLU A 399 -5.14 8.80 -14.84
C GLU A 399 -6.53 8.41 -14.31
N ILE A 400 -7.53 9.28 -14.53
CA ILE A 400 -8.88 9.10 -13.99
C ILE A 400 -9.63 7.90 -14.62
N ASP A 401 -9.14 7.38 -15.73
CA ASP A 401 -9.64 6.20 -16.42
C ASP A 401 -8.82 4.92 -16.17
N ASP A 402 -7.76 4.97 -15.34
CA ASP A 402 -6.99 3.79 -14.98
C ASP A 402 -7.83 2.85 -14.10
N PRO A 403 -8.07 1.59 -14.48
CA PRO A 403 -8.88 0.67 -13.70
C PRO A 403 -8.42 0.49 -12.25
N ASN A 404 -7.11 0.44 -12.02
CA ASN A 404 -6.53 0.12 -10.72
C ASN A 404 -6.45 1.34 -9.83
N GLY A 405 -6.26 2.53 -10.39
CA GLY A 405 -5.94 3.73 -9.64
C GLY A 405 -6.80 4.96 -9.93
N CYS A 406 -7.88 4.86 -10.70
CA CYS A 406 -8.75 5.99 -11.06
C CYS A 406 -9.15 6.89 -9.88
N SER A 407 -9.46 6.29 -8.72
CA SER A 407 -9.81 7.05 -7.50
C SER A 407 -8.65 7.83 -6.89
N SER A 408 -7.40 7.45 -7.21
CA SER A 408 -6.15 8.11 -6.80
C SER A 408 -5.69 9.23 -7.74
N ALA A 409 -6.46 9.55 -8.79
CA ALA A 409 -6.13 10.65 -9.70
C ALA A 409 -6.17 12.01 -8.96
N LEU A 410 -5.10 12.81 -9.11
CA LEU A 410 -5.06 14.18 -8.59
C LEU A 410 -5.73 15.18 -9.54
N PHE A 411 -5.94 14.79 -10.79
CA PHE A 411 -6.49 15.62 -11.85
C PHE A 411 -7.70 14.92 -12.50
N ASP A 412 -8.70 15.71 -12.88
CA ASP A 412 -9.77 15.25 -13.76
C ASP A 412 -9.37 15.35 -15.25
N ASP A 413 -10.26 14.90 -16.15
CA ASP A 413 -10.03 14.91 -17.60
C ASP A 413 -9.81 16.33 -18.18
N ASP A 414 -10.30 17.36 -17.49
CA ASP A 414 -10.13 18.76 -17.87
C ASP A 414 -8.84 19.37 -17.31
N GLY A 415 -8.06 18.61 -16.54
CA GLY A 415 -6.82 19.04 -15.90
C GLY A 415 -7.04 19.87 -14.62
N ASN A 416 -8.24 19.90 -14.06
CA ASN A 416 -8.50 20.52 -12.77
C ASN A 416 -8.16 19.57 -11.64
N LEU A 417 -7.85 20.12 -10.46
CA LEU A 417 -7.57 19.31 -9.28
C LEU A 417 -8.85 18.66 -8.75
N THR A 418 -8.80 17.34 -8.56
CA THR A 418 -9.80 16.58 -7.79
C THR A 418 -9.76 16.99 -6.31
N ALA A 419 -10.71 16.54 -5.48
CA ALA A 419 -10.65 16.81 -4.03
C ALA A 419 -9.32 16.32 -3.41
N SER A 420 -8.85 15.14 -3.81
CA SER A 420 -7.52 14.61 -3.44
C SER A 420 -6.37 15.48 -3.95
N GLY A 421 -6.48 15.99 -5.18
CA GLY A 421 -5.53 16.96 -5.75
C GLY A 421 -5.46 18.27 -4.96
N GLN A 422 -6.61 18.83 -4.60
CA GLN A 422 -6.72 20.04 -3.78
C GLN A 422 -6.15 19.81 -2.38
N PHE A 423 -6.45 18.67 -1.77
CA PHE A 423 -5.87 18.31 -0.48
C PHE A 423 -4.35 18.18 -0.57
N TYR A 424 -3.82 17.47 -1.58
CA TYR A 424 -2.37 17.35 -1.79
C TYR A 424 -1.69 18.71 -2.00
N GLN A 425 -2.32 19.60 -2.78
CA GLN A 425 -1.84 20.96 -3.01
C GLN A 425 -1.78 21.75 -1.69
N SER A 426 -2.76 21.59 -0.80
CA SER A 426 -2.88 22.34 0.45
C SER A 426 -1.81 22.02 1.51
N VAL A 427 -1.21 20.82 1.47
CA VAL A 427 -0.14 20.45 2.40
C VAL A 427 1.13 21.24 2.09
N THR A 428 1.61 22.00 3.06
CA THR A 428 2.80 22.86 2.95
C THR A 428 3.66 22.76 4.20
N ASN A 429 4.87 23.34 4.18
CA ASN A 429 5.71 23.44 5.37
C ASN A 429 5.05 24.29 6.46
N GLU A 430 4.26 25.30 6.07
CA GLU A 430 3.54 26.22 6.95
C GLU A 430 2.24 25.61 7.48
N ASP A 431 1.59 24.78 6.67
CA ASP A 431 0.40 24.01 7.01
C ASP A 431 0.59 22.52 6.69
N PRO A 432 1.28 21.76 7.58
CA PRO A 432 1.53 20.34 7.36
C PRO A 432 0.27 19.49 7.49
N ASN A 433 -0.83 20.03 8.01
CA ASN A 433 -2.10 19.31 8.09
C ASN A 433 -2.87 19.40 6.77
N GLY A 434 -2.64 20.44 5.97
CA GLY A 434 -3.44 20.74 4.80
C GLY A 434 -4.90 21.09 5.13
N ASP A 435 -5.70 21.31 4.11
CA ASP A 435 -7.10 21.67 4.23
C ASP A 435 -7.97 20.47 4.59
N GLN A 436 -8.10 20.23 5.89
CA GLN A 436 -8.93 19.19 6.48
C GLN A 436 -10.45 19.42 6.29
N SER A 437 -10.88 20.55 5.70
CA SER A 437 -12.30 20.83 5.43
C SER A 437 -12.79 20.25 4.11
N LEU A 438 -11.87 19.78 3.25
CA LEU A 438 -12.22 19.15 1.97
C LEU A 438 -12.99 17.84 2.17
N ALA A 439 -14.04 17.68 1.37
CA ALA A 439 -14.90 16.50 1.28
C ALA A 439 -15.40 16.36 -0.17
N LEU A 440 -15.89 15.17 -0.52
CA LEU A 440 -16.50 14.88 -1.82
C LEU A 440 -18.01 15.11 -1.82
#